data_AF-A0A087UTC6-F1
#
_entry.id   AF-A0A087UTC6-F1
#
_cell.length_a   1.000
_cell.length_b   1.000
_cell.length_c   1.000
_cell.angle_alpha   90.00
_cell.angle_beta   90.00
_cell.angle_gamma   90.00
#
_symmetry.space_group_name_H-M   'P 1'
#
loop_
_entity.id
_entity.type
_entity.pdbx_description
1 polymer ?
#
loop_
_entity_poly.entity_id
_entity_poly.type
_entity_poly.pdbx_seq_one_letter_code
_entity_poly.pdbx_strand_id
1 'polypeptide(L)'
;MAIDMWSLGCILAELLTGYPLLPGEDEADQLACIVELIGMPPPKLLEQSKRAKTFISSKGHPRYCTSATMPDGSVVLTGGRSRRGKMRGPPGSRDWSTALKGCNDVLFIDFLKGCLEWDPALRLTPPAALRHAWLRRRLPKAPENSDVDNAGSKTLYQNGGSTRTSIIAKMNTIGGTKARTVVTTIGDDMSATLNSHSKLP
;
A
#
# COMPACT_ATOMS: atom_id res chain seq x y z
N MET A 1 18.77 3.62 -4.75
CA MET A 1 18.24 3.40 -3.40
C MET A 1 16.72 3.17 -3.33
N ALA A 2 15.92 3.58 -4.31
CA ALA A 2 14.46 3.35 -4.25
C ALA A 2 14.09 1.85 -4.12
N ILE A 3 14.90 0.94 -4.65
CA ILE A 3 14.71 -0.50 -4.48
C ILE A 3 14.89 -0.95 -3.02
N ASP A 4 15.81 -0.32 -2.28
CA ASP A 4 16.11 -0.68 -0.90
C ASP A 4 14.94 -0.30 0.01
N MET A 5 14.28 0.83 -0.28
CA MET A 5 13.07 1.26 0.41
C MET A 5 11.88 0.33 0.13
N TRP A 6 11.79 -0.24 -1.06
CA TRP A 6 10.81 -1.28 -1.36
C TRP A 6 11.06 -2.54 -0.53
N SER A 7 12.30 -3.03 -0.54
CA SER A 7 12.72 -4.19 0.26
C SER A 7 12.46 -3.97 1.75
N LEU A 8 12.74 -2.77 2.27
CA LEU A 8 12.43 -2.39 3.65
C LEU A 8 10.94 -2.52 3.95
N GLY A 9 10.06 -2.02 3.07
CA GLY A 9 8.60 -2.14 3.24
C GLY A 9 8.16 -3.60 3.35
N CYS A 10 8.67 -4.46 2.47
CA CYS A 10 8.40 -5.90 2.52
C CYS A 10 8.89 -6.54 3.83
N ILE A 11 10.13 -6.24 4.25
CA ILE A 11 10.72 -6.78 5.48
C ILE A 11 9.93 -6.33 6.70
N LEU A 12 9.54 -5.06 6.80
CA LEU A 12 8.78 -4.56 7.95
C LEU A 12 7.41 -5.24 8.07
N ALA A 13 6.73 -5.46 6.94
CA ALA A 13 5.47 -6.19 6.92
C ALA A 13 5.65 -7.67 7.30
N GLU A 14 6.74 -8.30 6.87
CA GLU A 14 7.08 -9.67 7.26
C GLU A 14 7.43 -9.80 8.74
N LEU A 15 8.19 -8.84 9.29
CA LEU A 15 8.49 -8.78 10.73
C LEU A 15 7.22 -8.62 11.58
N LEU A 16 6.24 -7.84 11.11
CA LEU A 16 4.96 -7.70 11.80
C LEU A 16 4.11 -8.99 11.77
N THR A 17 4.06 -9.65 10.61
CA THR A 17 3.08 -10.73 10.37
C THR A 17 3.64 -12.14 10.54
N GLY A 18 4.98 -12.30 10.52
CA GLY A 18 5.67 -13.58 10.47
C GLY A 18 5.65 -14.27 9.10
N TYR A 19 5.09 -13.63 8.06
CA TYR A 19 4.99 -14.20 6.71
C TYR A 19 5.37 -13.16 5.64
N PRO A 20 5.96 -13.58 4.51
CA PRO A 20 6.29 -12.66 3.44
C PRO A 20 5.04 -11.93 2.92
N LEU A 21 5.10 -10.60 2.82
CA LEU A 21 3.97 -9.77 2.33
C LEU A 21 3.56 -10.14 0.91
N LEU A 22 4.57 -10.37 0.06
CA LEU A 22 4.45 -10.63 -1.37
C LEU A 22 5.15 -11.96 -1.74
N PRO A 23 4.52 -13.12 -1.45
CA PRO A 23 5.12 -14.43 -1.66
C PRO A 23 4.91 -14.92 -3.09
N GLY A 24 5.68 -14.40 -4.05
CA GLY A 24 5.68 -14.84 -5.45
C GLY A 24 6.52 -16.09 -5.69
N GLU A 25 6.11 -16.91 -6.66
CA GLU A 25 6.78 -18.17 -7.07
C GLU A 25 7.79 -18.00 -8.22
N ASP A 26 7.57 -16.98 -9.03
CA ASP A 26 8.41 -16.52 -10.12
C ASP A 26 8.14 -15.03 -10.32
N GLU A 27 8.79 -14.43 -11.31
CA GLU A 27 8.66 -13.01 -11.59
C GLU A 27 7.22 -12.59 -11.94
N ALA A 28 6.49 -13.41 -12.70
CA ALA A 28 5.11 -13.09 -13.09
C ALA A 28 4.16 -13.18 -11.89
N ASP A 29 4.30 -14.21 -11.05
CA ASP A 29 3.53 -14.38 -9.83
C ASP A 29 3.93 -13.35 -8.75
N GLN A 30 5.19 -12.91 -8.73
CA GLN A 30 5.65 -11.82 -7.87
C GLN A 30 4.95 -10.51 -8.27
N LEU A 31 4.88 -10.20 -9.56
CA LEU A 31 4.13 -9.03 -10.03
C LEU A 31 2.63 -9.17 -9.76
N ALA A 32 2.06 -10.35 -9.90
CA ALA A 32 0.66 -10.61 -9.56
C ALA A 32 0.37 -10.32 -8.08
N CYS A 33 1.24 -10.76 -7.16
CA CYS A 33 1.13 -10.43 -5.73
C CYS A 33 1.14 -8.92 -5.48
N ILE A 34 2.01 -8.19 -6.19
CA ILE A 34 2.12 -6.73 -6.06
C ILE A 34 0.83 -6.08 -6.55
N VAL A 35 0.41 -6.39 -7.77
CA VAL A 35 -0.78 -5.81 -8.40
C VAL A 35 -2.05 -6.12 -7.59
N GLU A 36 -2.17 -7.32 -7.04
CA GLU A 36 -3.27 -7.72 -6.15
C GLU A 36 -3.37 -6.82 -4.90
N LEU A 37 -2.23 -6.40 -4.32
CA LEU A 37 -2.18 -5.59 -3.09
C LEU A 37 -2.27 -4.08 -3.36
N ILE A 38 -1.48 -3.56 -4.30
CA ILE A 38 -1.31 -2.12 -4.50
C ILE A 38 -1.93 -1.60 -5.81
N GLY A 39 -2.60 -2.46 -6.58
CA GLY A 39 -3.24 -2.08 -7.83
C GLY A 39 -2.28 -2.01 -9.02
N MET A 40 -2.80 -1.53 -10.15
CA MET A 40 -2.03 -1.44 -11.39
C MET A 40 -0.95 -0.34 -11.33
N PRO A 41 0.24 -0.57 -11.91
CA PRO A 41 1.22 0.49 -12.09
C PRO A 41 0.69 1.60 -13.02
N PRO A 42 1.15 2.85 -12.85
CA PRO A 42 0.72 3.95 -13.70
C PRO A 42 1.17 3.76 -15.16
N PRO A 43 0.39 4.22 -16.16
CA PRO A 43 0.70 4.02 -17.58
C PRO A 43 2.10 4.49 -18.01
N LYS A 44 2.53 5.66 -17.51
CA LYS A 44 3.88 6.21 -17.79
C LYS A 44 5.00 5.24 -17.39
N LEU A 45 4.83 4.54 -16.26
CA LEU A 45 5.81 3.55 -15.81
C LEU A 45 5.83 2.32 -16.72
N LEU A 46 4.65 1.90 -17.21
CA LEU A 46 4.53 0.79 -18.16
C LEU A 46 5.17 1.14 -19.52
N GLU A 47 4.99 2.36 -20.00
CA GLU A 47 5.58 2.86 -21.27
C GLU A 47 7.11 2.87 -21.22
N GLN A 48 7.69 3.27 -20.09
CA GLN A 48 9.14 3.30 -19.88
C GLN A 48 9.74 1.90 -19.62
N SER A 49 8.91 0.92 -19.29
CA SER A 49 9.34 -0.42 -18.89
C SER A 49 9.51 -1.36 -20.08
N LYS A 50 10.77 -1.70 -20.43
CA LYS A 50 11.11 -2.58 -21.56
C LYS A 50 10.38 -3.93 -21.58
N ARG A 51 10.05 -4.48 -20.41
CA ARG A 51 9.39 -5.78 -20.23
C ARG A 51 7.91 -5.70 -19.87
N ALA A 52 7.29 -4.52 -19.89
CA ALA A 52 5.87 -4.37 -19.53
C ALA A 52 4.96 -5.31 -20.33
N LYS A 53 5.22 -5.45 -21.64
CA LYS A 53 4.43 -6.31 -22.56
C LYS A 53 4.46 -7.79 -22.19
N THR A 54 5.46 -8.25 -21.42
CA THR A 54 5.54 -9.62 -20.90
C THR A 54 4.48 -9.90 -19.84
N PHE A 55 4.08 -8.87 -19.08
CA PHE A 55 3.18 -9.04 -17.93
C PHE A 55 1.83 -8.36 -18.12
N ILE A 56 1.78 -7.30 -18.92
CA ILE A 56 0.58 -6.51 -19.21
C ILE A 56 0.22 -6.69 -20.68
N SER A 57 -1.09 -6.86 -20.95
CA SER A 57 -1.64 -6.97 -22.29
C SER A 57 -1.64 -5.61 -23.00
N SER A 58 -1.86 -5.61 -24.32
CA SER A 58 -2.02 -4.38 -25.10
C SER A 58 -3.23 -3.53 -24.67
N LYS A 59 -4.22 -4.14 -24.01
CA LYS A 59 -5.40 -3.46 -23.45
C LYS A 59 -5.14 -2.88 -22.06
N GLY A 60 -3.92 -2.94 -21.53
CA GLY A 60 -3.58 -2.46 -20.19
C GLY A 60 -3.94 -3.43 -19.05
N HIS A 61 -4.57 -4.57 -19.33
CA HIS A 61 -4.90 -5.57 -18.31
C HIS A 61 -3.71 -6.46 -17.96
N PRO A 62 -3.54 -6.86 -16.69
CA PRO A 62 -2.50 -7.79 -16.28
C PRO A 62 -2.77 -9.19 -16.82
N ARG A 63 -1.75 -9.85 -17.38
CA ARG A 63 -1.88 -11.14 -18.07
C ARG A 63 -2.19 -12.32 -17.14
N TYR A 64 -1.99 -12.16 -15.83
CA TYR A 64 -2.40 -13.18 -14.86
C TYR A 64 -3.92 -13.20 -14.63
N CYS A 65 -4.64 -12.15 -15.05
CA CYS A 65 -6.09 -12.05 -14.98
C CYS A 65 -6.76 -12.49 -16.29
N THR A 66 -8.00 -12.94 -16.17
CA THR A 66 -8.92 -13.12 -17.29
C THR A 66 -9.84 -11.92 -17.38
N SER A 67 -10.00 -11.35 -18.58
CA SER A 67 -10.94 -10.25 -18.84
C SER A 67 -12.21 -10.76 -19.49
N ALA A 68 -13.37 -10.43 -18.93
CA ALA A 68 -14.68 -10.66 -19.55
C ALA A 68 -15.38 -9.32 -19.79
N THR A 69 -15.89 -9.12 -21.00
CA THR A 69 -16.75 -7.97 -21.31
C THR A 69 -18.21 -8.35 -21.04
N MET A 70 -18.88 -7.56 -20.23
CA MET A 70 -20.29 -7.73 -19.88
C MET A 70 -21.19 -7.14 -20.98
N PRO A 71 -22.50 -7.49 -21.03
CA PRO A 71 -23.43 -6.95 -22.03
C PRO A 71 -23.60 -5.43 -21.99
N ASP A 72 -23.32 -4.79 -20.84
CA ASP A 72 -23.33 -3.34 -20.66
C ASP A 72 -22.04 -2.64 -21.17
N GLY A 73 -21.08 -3.40 -21.69
CA GLY A 73 -19.79 -2.92 -22.16
C GLY A 73 -18.71 -2.85 -21.08
N SER A 74 -19.04 -3.06 -19.81
CA SER A 74 -18.04 -3.03 -18.72
C SER A 74 -17.07 -4.22 -18.81
N VAL A 75 -15.81 -3.98 -18.44
CA VAL A 75 -14.78 -5.03 -18.39
C VAL A 75 -14.58 -5.47 -16.95
N VAL A 76 -14.80 -6.76 -16.70
CA VAL A 76 -14.53 -7.38 -15.40
C VAL A 76 -13.24 -8.18 -15.48
N LEU A 77 -12.34 -7.93 -14.55
CA LEU A 77 -11.11 -8.70 -14.37
C LEU A 77 -11.31 -9.73 -13.28
N THR A 78 -11.07 -11.00 -13.62
CA THR A 78 -11.01 -12.10 -12.67
C THR A 78 -9.55 -12.49 -12.48
N GLY A 79 -9.17 -12.68 -11.22
CA GLY A 79 -7.85 -13.16 -10.82
C GLY A 79 -7.46 -14.52 -11.41
N GLY A 80 -6.19 -14.89 -11.22
CA GLY A 80 -5.61 -16.13 -11.75
C GLY A 80 -5.06 -17.06 -10.67
N ARG A 81 -4.45 -18.15 -11.10
CA ARG A 81 -3.74 -19.09 -10.22
C ARG A 81 -2.25 -19.12 -10.55
N SER A 82 -1.41 -19.17 -9.52
CA SER A 82 0.03 -19.43 -9.66
C SER A 82 0.30 -20.85 -10.17
N ARG A 83 1.56 -21.16 -10.50
CA ARG A 83 1.96 -22.52 -10.91
C ARG A 83 1.64 -23.58 -9.86
N ARG A 84 1.74 -23.26 -8.57
CA ARG A 84 1.34 -24.17 -7.48
C ARG A 84 -0.15 -24.09 -7.12
N GLY A 85 -0.97 -23.40 -7.92
CA GLY A 85 -2.42 -23.34 -7.76
C GLY A 85 -2.92 -22.28 -6.77
N LYS A 86 -2.05 -21.42 -6.23
CA LYS A 86 -2.43 -20.36 -5.29
C LYS A 86 -3.22 -19.27 -6.02
N MET A 87 -4.36 -18.87 -5.47
CA MET A 87 -5.20 -17.83 -6.05
C MET A 87 -4.55 -16.45 -5.90
N ARG A 88 -4.64 -15.63 -6.95
CA ARG A 88 -4.31 -14.19 -6.97
C ARG A 88 -5.55 -13.43 -7.41
N GLY A 89 -6.05 -12.53 -6.59
CA GLY A 89 -7.19 -11.68 -6.93
C GLY A 89 -6.89 -10.64 -8.01
N PRO A 90 -7.92 -9.95 -8.54
CA PRO A 90 -7.73 -8.85 -9.48
C PRO A 90 -6.97 -7.66 -8.85
N PRO A 91 -6.56 -6.66 -9.64
CA PRO A 91 -5.78 -5.52 -9.12
C PRO A 91 -6.44 -4.82 -7.93
N GLY A 92 -5.67 -4.62 -6.85
CA GLY A 92 -6.11 -3.91 -5.64
C GLY A 92 -7.19 -4.63 -4.83
N SER A 93 -7.47 -5.91 -5.11
CA SER A 93 -8.52 -6.66 -4.42
C SER A 93 -8.14 -7.12 -3.02
N ARG A 94 -6.84 -7.19 -2.70
CA ARG A 94 -6.37 -7.55 -1.35
C ARG A 94 -6.21 -6.30 -0.51
N ASP A 95 -7.03 -6.19 0.54
CA ASP A 95 -6.95 -5.07 1.46
C ASP A 95 -5.73 -5.16 2.40
N TRP A 96 -5.25 -3.99 2.83
CA TRP A 96 -4.08 -3.88 3.70
C TRP A 96 -4.28 -4.52 5.08
N SER A 97 -5.49 -4.49 5.63
CA SER A 97 -5.75 -5.08 6.94
C SER A 97 -5.60 -6.61 6.88
N THR A 98 -6.20 -7.24 5.88
CA THR A 98 -6.02 -8.68 5.59
C THR A 98 -4.57 -9.00 5.27
N ALA A 99 -3.89 -8.16 4.48
CA ALA A 99 -2.48 -8.35 4.15
C ALA A 99 -1.58 -8.35 5.40
N LEU A 100 -1.92 -7.51 6.38
CA LEU A 100 -1.20 -7.31 7.63
C LEU A 100 -1.87 -7.98 8.84
N LYS A 101 -2.61 -9.07 8.62
CA LYS A 101 -3.20 -9.91 9.68
C LYS A 101 -4.06 -9.16 10.70
N GLY A 102 -4.84 -8.19 10.25
CA GLY A 102 -5.75 -7.38 11.07
C GLY A 102 -5.11 -6.12 11.64
N CYS A 103 -3.86 -5.79 11.28
CA CYS A 103 -3.24 -4.53 11.69
C CYS A 103 -4.06 -3.33 11.19
N ASN A 104 -4.31 -2.38 12.09
CA ASN A 104 -5.07 -1.15 11.84
C ASN A 104 -4.30 0.13 12.24
N ASP A 105 -2.97 0.04 12.47
CA ASP A 105 -2.12 1.20 12.68
C ASP A 105 -2.00 1.98 11.37
N VAL A 106 -2.80 3.04 11.24
CA VAL A 106 -2.89 3.86 10.03
C VAL A 106 -1.54 4.49 9.65
N LEU A 107 -0.69 4.83 10.62
CA LEU A 107 0.62 5.44 10.36
C LEU A 107 1.61 4.40 9.84
N PHE A 108 1.52 3.16 10.31
CA PHE A 108 2.34 2.08 9.77
C PHE A 108 1.93 1.72 8.35
N ILE A 109 0.62 1.61 8.09
CA ILE A 109 0.11 1.33 6.74
C ILE A 109 0.51 2.45 5.77
N ASP A 110 0.41 3.71 6.20
CA ASP A 110 0.86 4.87 5.42
C ASP A 110 2.37 4.80 5.10
N PHE A 111 3.20 4.46 6.10
CA PHE A 111 4.63 4.25 5.90
C PHE A 111 4.91 3.14 4.88
N LEU A 112 4.22 2.00 4.99
CA LEU A 112 4.38 0.89 4.04
C LEU A 112 3.95 1.26 2.62
N LYS A 113 2.85 2.00 2.47
CA LYS A 113 2.42 2.52 1.16
C LYS A 113 3.47 3.43 0.54
N GLY A 114 4.07 4.32 1.33
CA GLY A 114 5.18 5.16 0.88
C GLY A 114 6.41 4.36 0.43
N CYS A 115 6.74 3.27 1.12
CA CYS A 115 7.82 2.35 0.71
C CYS A 115 7.49 1.55 -0.55
N LEU A 116 6.21 1.20 -0.75
CA LEU A 116 5.72 0.33 -1.82
C LEU A 116 5.07 1.12 -2.98
N GLU A 117 5.43 2.39 -3.14
CA GLU A 117 5.01 3.22 -4.26
C GLU A 117 5.59 2.69 -5.58
N TRP A 118 4.77 2.64 -6.64
CA TRP A 118 5.18 2.11 -7.94
C TRP A 118 6.28 2.95 -8.57
N ASP A 119 6.08 4.27 -8.60
CA ASP A 119 7.06 5.21 -9.15
C ASP A 119 8.24 5.37 -8.18
N PRO A 120 9.46 4.94 -8.56
CA PRO A 120 10.63 5.06 -7.69
C PRO A 120 10.99 6.51 -7.35
N ALA A 121 10.57 7.49 -8.15
CA ALA A 121 10.80 8.91 -7.87
C ALA A 121 9.86 9.46 -6.79
N LEU A 122 8.67 8.88 -6.65
CA LEU A 122 7.68 9.25 -5.63
C LEU A 122 7.81 8.43 -4.34
N ARG A 123 8.56 7.32 -4.40
CA ARG A 123 8.78 6.42 -3.27
C ARG A 123 9.49 7.11 -2.12
N LEU A 124 9.06 6.77 -0.89
CA LEU A 124 9.63 7.29 0.34
C LEU A 124 11.15 7.09 0.37
N THR A 125 11.90 8.16 0.62
CA THR A 125 13.36 8.13 0.74
C THR A 125 13.79 7.89 2.19
N PRO A 126 15.01 7.37 2.46
CA PRO A 126 15.44 7.12 3.84
C PRO A 126 15.38 8.36 4.76
N PRO A 127 15.83 9.58 4.34
CA PRO A 127 15.68 10.77 5.17
C PRO A 127 14.21 11.17 5.41
N ALA A 128 13.33 10.96 4.43
CA ALA A 128 11.91 11.20 4.60
C ALA A 128 11.27 10.18 5.54
N ALA A 129 11.67 8.91 5.45
CA ALA A 129 11.23 7.83 6.33
C ALA A 129 11.54 8.12 7.80
N LEU A 130 12.77 8.56 8.12
CA LEU A 130 13.14 8.95 9.49
C LEU A 130 12.29 10.10 10.05
N ARG A 131 11.74 10.95 9.19
CA ARG A 131 10.84 12.05 9.57
C ARG A 131 9.36 11.64 9.56
N HIS A 132 9.02 10.44 9.13
CA HIS A 132 7.65 9.97 9.05
C HIS A 132 7.03 9.86 10.44
N ALA A 133 5.73 10.18 10.57
CA ALA A 133 5.03 10.21 11.85
C ALA A 133 5.10 8.87 12.60
N TRP A 134 5.05 7.74 11.86
CA TRP A 134 5.19 6.40 12.42
C TRP A 134 6.52 6.19 13.17
N LEU A 135 7.66 6.59 12.58
CA LEU A 135 8.97 6.46 13.23
C LEU A 135 9.20 7.55 14.27
N ARG A 136 8.79 8.80 14.01
CA ARG A 136 8.93 9.90 14.97
C ARG A 136 8.19 9.66 16.28
N ARG A 137 7.07 8.93 16.25
CA ARG A 137 6.34 8.55 17.46
C ARG A 137 7.10 7.50 18.31
N ARG A 138 7.96 6.70 17.69
CA ARG A 138 8.59 5.53 18.33
C ARG A 138 10.09 5.71 18.61
N LEU A 139 10.74 6.70 18.01
CA LEU A 139 12.13 7.02 18.29
C LEU A 139 12.24 8.00 19.48
N PRO A 140 13.15 7.77 20.43
CA PRO A 140 13.50 8.76 21.44
C PRO A 140 13.88 10.07 20.76
N LYS A 141 13.46 11.21 21.32
CA LYS A 141 14.06 12.49 20.93
C LYS A 141 15.56 12.39 21.22
N ALA A 142 16.40 12.81 20.27
CA ALA A 142 17.82 12.97 20.54
C ALA A 142 17.96 13.86 21.78
N PRO A 143 18.87 13.55 22.72
CA PRO A 143 19.17 14.47 23.80
C PRO A 143 19.55 15.81 23.17
N GLU A 144 18.85 16.88 23.54
CA GLU A 144 19.21 18.22 23.12
C GLU A 144 20.62 18.48 23.64
N ASN A 145 21.59 18.67 22.74
CA ASN A 145 22.87 19.27 23.11
C ASN A 145 22.57 20.71 23.51
N SER A 146 22.24 20.91 24.78
CA SER A 146 22.27 22.21 25.42
C SER A 146 23.75 22.59 25.59
N ASP A 147 24.36 23.10 24.53
CA ASP A 147 25.57 23.89 24.70
C ASP A 147 25.20 25.16 25.48
N VAL A 148 25.96 25.35 26.54
CA VAL A 148 25.77 26.28 27.63
C VAL A 148 26.14 27.69 27.17
N ASP A 149 25.28 28.69 27.42
CA ASP A 149 25.76 30.03 27.79
C ASP A 149 24.71 30.83 28.59
N ASN A 150 24.98 30.84 29.90
CA ASN A 150 24.94 31.92 30.88
C ASN A 150 23.64 32.67 31.30
N ALA A 151 23.48 32.67 32.63
CA ALA A 151 22.91 33.68 33.53
C ALA A 151 21.37 33.89 33.61
N GLY A 152 20.78 33.24 34.62
CA GLY A 152 20.00 33.96 35.63
C GLY A 152 18.48 33.89 35.52
N SER A 153 17.85 32.97 36.26
CA SER A 153 16.85 33.30 37.29
C SER A 153 16.30 32.03 37.94
N LYS A 154 16.24 32.05 39.27
CA LYS A 154 15.69 31.00 40.11
C LYS A 154 14.17 30.93 39.92
N THR A 155 13.62 29.73 39.75
CA THR A 155 12.31 29.41 40.33
C THR A 155 12.20 27.93 40.67
N LEU A 156 11.94 27.72 41.95
CA LEU A 156 11.66 26.50 42.69
C LEU A 156 10.30 25.94 42.26
N TYR A 157 10.21 24.64 41.96
CA TYR A 157 9.03 23.82 42.31
C TYR A 157 9.44 22.37 42.57
N GLN A 158 9.05 21.88 43.74
CA GLN A 158 9.25 20.54 44.26
C GLN A 158 8.33 19.51 43.59
N ASN A 159 8.94 18.37 43.26
CA ASN A 159 8.58 16.99 43.64
C ASN A 159 7.12 16.49 43.56
N GLY A 160 6.98 15.33 42.88
CA GLY A 160 5.88 14.38 43.06
C GLY A 160 6.07 13.15 42.16
N GLY A 161 6.60 12.05 42.71
CA GLY A 161 6.91 10.82 41.97
C GLY A 161 5.79 9.76 41.96
N SER A 162 6.01 8.74 41.12
CA SER A 162 5.31 7.43 41.01
C SER A 162 3.82 7.50 40.62
N THR A 163 3.25 6.64 39.77
CA THR A 163 3.41 5.18 39.71
C THR A 163 2.96 4.65 38.34
N ARG A 164 3.55 3.53 37.93
CA ARG A 164 3.11 2.69 36.81
C ARG A 164 1.77 2.03 37.13
N THR A 165 0.82 2.06 36.20
CA THR A 165 -0.30 1.10 36.16
C THR A 165 -0.52 0.59 34.75
N SER A 166 -0.20 -0.68 34.56
CA SER A 166 -0.59 -1.53 33.44
C SER A 166 -2.09 -1.84 33.53
N ILE A 167 -2.86 -1.47 32.52
CA ILE A 167 -4.26 -1.88 32.40
C ILE A 167 -4.31 -3.15 31.55
N ILE A 168 -4.56 -4.27 32.22
CA ILE A 168 -5.00 -5.53 31.62
C ILE A 168 -6.49 -5.37 31.35
N ALA A 169 -6.91 -5.41 30.08
CA ALA A 169 -8.32 -5.60 29.73
C ALA A 169 -8.51 -7.02 29.18
N LYS A 170 -9.25 -7.83 29.95
CA LYS A 170 -9.68 -9.18 29.60
C LYS A 170 -10.72 -9.15 28.48
N MET A 171 -10.70 -10.21 27.71
CA MET A 171 -11.61 -10.59 26.63
C MET A 171 -13.08 -10.61 27.06
N ASN A 172 -13.98 -10.31 26.11
CA ASN A 172 -15.29 -10.95 26.01
C ASN A 172 -15.56 -11.31 24.55
N THR A 173 -15.97 -12.56 24.35
CA THR A 173 -16.38 -13.19 23.10
C THR A 173 -17.87 -12.94 22.84
N ILE A 174 -18.27 -13.16 21.58
CA ILE A 174 -19.62 -13.37 20.97
C ILE A 174 -19.85 -12.26 19.93
N GLY A 175 -20.09 -12.46 18.64
CA GLY A 175 -20.35 -13.63 17.78
C GLY A 175 -20.96 -13.07 16.47
N GLY A 176 -21.02 -13.87 15.40
CA GLY A 176 -21.94 -13.62 14.28
C GLY A 176 -21.35 -13.04 12.99
N THR A 177 -21.50 -13.81 11.92
CA THR A 177 -21.03 -13.64 10.54
C THR A 177 -21.77 -12.55 9.74
N LYS A 178 -21.10 -11.97 8.73
CA LYS A 178 -21.47 -12.06 7.29
C LYS A 178 -20.45 -11.34 6.39
N ALA A 179 -20.00 -12.05 5.37
CA ALA A 179 -19.13 -11.54 4.31
C ALA A 179 -19.87 -10.47 3.48
N ARG A 180 -19.18 -9.37 3.18
CA ARG A 180 -19.67 -8.30 2.30
C ARG A 180 -18.81 -8.27 1.05
N THR A 181 -19.41 -8.65 -0.08
CA THR A 181 -18.87 -8.44 -1.42
C THR A 181 -18.78 -6.95 -1.69
N VAL A 182 -17.59 -6.45 -2.05
CA VAL A 182 -17.39 -5.07 -2.51
C VAL A 182 -17.13 -5.13 -4.01
N VAL A 183 -18.06 -4.56 -4.78
CA VAL A 183 -17.96 -4.33 -6.22
C VAL A 183 -17.31 -2.96 -6.40
N THR A 184 -16.17 -2.90 -7.08
CA THR A 184 -15.56 -1.63 -7.49
C THR A 184 -15.83 -1.42 -8.98
N THR A 185 -16.81 -0.58 -9.29
CA THR A 185 -17.02 -0.01 -10.63
C THR A 185 -16.00 1.11 -10.84
N ILE A 186 -15.18 0.98 -11.89
CA ILE A 186 -14.39 2.09 -12.43
C ILE A 186 -15.29 2.77 -13.46
N GLY A 187 -15.66 4.02 -13.19
CA GLY A 187 -16.43 4.84 -14.12
C GLY A 187 -15.56 5.28 -15.29
N ASP A 188 -16.01 4.95 -16.50
CA ASP A 188 -15.51 5.55 -17.74
C ASP A 188 -16.19 6.91 -17.91
N ASP A 189 -15.44 7.99 -17.68
CA ASP A 189 -15.82 9.33 -18.08
C ASP A 189 -14.88 9.76 -19.21
N MET A 190 -15.21 9.38 -20.45
CA MET A 190 -15.01 10.24 -21.63
C MET A 190 -15.64 9.58 -22.87
N SER A 191 -16.80 10.06 -23.30
CA SER A 191 -17.14 9.99 -24.71
C SER A 191 -17.98 11.17 -25.19
N ALA A 192 -17.52 11.68 -26.34
CA ALA A 192 -18.22 12.41 -27.39
C ALA A 192 -18.65 13.87 -27.15
N THR A 193 -18.02 14.75 -27.93
CA THR A 193 -18.77 15.77 -28.68
C THR A 193 -18.44 15.60 -30.16
N LEU A 194 -19.32 14.88 -30.86
CA LEU A 194 -19.44 14.89 -32.32
C LEU A 194 -20.29 16.10 -32.69
N ASN A 195 -19.72 17.06 -33.41
CA ASN A 195 -20.51 18.08 -34.10
C ASN A 195 -20.62 17.70 -35.57
N SER A 196 -21.84 17.36 -35.97
CA SER A 196 -22.27 17.32 -37.36
C SER A 196 -22.47 18.74 -37.89
N HIS A 197 -21.88 19.07 -39.04
CA HIS A 197 -22.47 20.07 -39.92
C HIS A 197 -22.19 19.71 -41.38
N SER A 198 -23.28 19.34 -42.05
CA SER A 198 -23.42 19.26 -43.50
C SER A 198 -23.37 20.64 -44.15
N LYS A 199 -22.66 20.80 -45.27
CA LYS A 199 -23.21 21.20 -46.59
C LYS A 199 -22.12 21.39 -47.65
N LEU A 200 -22.42 20.84 -48.83
CA LEU A 200 -21.98 21.13 -50.21
C LEU A 200 -21.84 22.64 -50.52
N PRO A 201 -21.21 23.06 -51.65
CA PRO A 201 -21.08 22.39 -52.96
C PRO A 201 -19.68 21.96 -53.39
#